data_AF-A0A4Q3JBK0-F1
#
_entry.id   AF-A0A4Q3JBK0-F1
#
_cell.length_a   1.000
_cell.length_b   1.000
_cell.length_c   1.000
_cell.angle_alpha   90.00
_cell.angle_beta   90.00
_cell.angle_gamma   90.00
#
_symmetry.space_group_name_H-M   'P 1'
#
loop_
_entity.id
_entity.type
_entity.pdbx_description
1 polymer ?
#
loop_
_entity_poly.entity_id
_entity_poly.type
_entity_poly.pdbx_seq_one_letter_code
_entity_poly.pdbx_strand_id
1 'polypeptide(L)'
;MTLIDTRTPNPKNFISGSTGDWEIVIGMEVHAQVLSESKLFSGSSTEFGSPPNSNVSFVDAAMPGMLPVINEECVRQAVRTGLGLRAAINQRSVFDRKNYFYPDLPQGYQISQFKDPIVGEGKVMLDVDGERIEIGIERLHLEQDAGKSIHDQHPNMSFVDLNRSGVALMEIVSKPDLRSAEEAKTYLSKLRT
;
A
#
# COMPACT_ATOMS: atom_id res chain seq x y z
N MET A 1 27.00 7.25 -4.90
CA MET A 1 26.10 6.58 -3.94
C MET A 1 25.69 7.65 -2.95
N THR A 2 24.56 8.31 -3.18
CA THR A 2 23.96 9.19 -2.18
C THR A 2 23.69 8.31 -0.97
N LEU A 3 24.28 8.65 0.17
CA LEU A 3 23.96 7.99 1.43
C LEU A 3 22.43 8.04 1.56
N ILE A 4 21.80 6.87 1.61
CA ILE A 4 20.40 6.77 2.03
C ILE A 4 20.37 7.45 3.39
N ASP A 5 19.51 8.46 3.56
CA ASP A 5 19.31 9.11 4.85
C ASP A 5 18.65 8.08 5.78
N THR A 6 19.51 7.27 6.40
CA THR A 6 19.14 6.19 7.31
C THR A 6 19.39 6.65 8.72
N ARG A 7 18.50 6.29 9.65
CA ARG A 7 18.75 6.36 11.10
C ARG A 7 20.19 5.95 11.45
N THR A 8 20.84 6.75 12.30
CA THR A 8 22.24 6.56 12.72
C THR A 8 22.44 5.16 13.32
N PRO A 9 23.44 4.39 12.84
CA PRO A 9 23.70 3.06 13.35
C PRO A 9 24.04 3.06 14.85
N ASN A 10 23.50 2.06 15.56
CA ASN A 10 23.84 1.82 16.96
C ASN A 10 24.65 0.53 17.08
N PRO A 11 25.96 0.59 17.42
CA PRO A 11 26.80 -0.60 17.53
C PRO A 11 26.28 -1.68 18.49
N LYS A 12 25.42 -1.33 19.46
CA LYS A 12 24.78 -2.30 20.35
C LYS A 12 23.83 -3.26 19.63
N ASN A 13 23.32 -2.86 18.47
CA ASN A 13 22.36 -3.62 17.67
C ASN A 13 23.04 -4.39 16.53
N PHE A 14 24.37 -4.40 16.49
CA PHE A 14 25.10 -5.10 15.44
C PHE A 14 25.08 -6.61 15.66
N ILE A 15 25.04 -7.33 14.54
CA ILE A 15 25.10 -8.78 14.48
C ILE A 15 26.52 -9.16 14.07
N SER A 16 27.21 -9.91 14.92
CA SER A 16 28.54 -10.40 14.61
C SER A 16 28.49 -11.41 13.47
N GLY A 17 29.23 -11.12 12.39
CA GLY A 17 29.44 -12.02 11.26
C GLY A 17 30.89 -12.50 11.18
N SER A 18 31.17 -13.42 10.26
CA SER A 18 32.52 -13.97 10.05
C SER A 18 33.52 -12.96 9.48
N THR A 19 33.04 -11.90 8.82
CA THR A 19 33.84 -10.87 8.15
C THR A 19 33.77 -9.50 8.83
N GLY A 20 33.01 -9.38 9.92
CA GLY A 20 32.77 -8.12 10.63
C GLY A 20 31.37 -8.04 11.21
N ASP A 21 31.09 -6.92 11.87
CA ASP A 21 29.78 -6.60 12.43
C ASP A 21 28.82 -6.08 11.34
N TRP A 22 27.55 -6.48 11.43
CA TRP A 22 26.50 -6.14 10.47
C TRP A 22 25.34 -5.42 11.15
N GLU A 23 24.67 -4.51 10.43
CA GLU A 23 23.44 -3.88 10.86
C GLU A 23 22.25 -4.36 10.00
N ILE A 24 21.12 -4.63 10.65
CA ILE A 24 19.86 -4.88 9.95
C ILE A 24 19.27 -3.54 9.52
N VAL A 25 18.90 -3.41 8.24
CA VAL A 25 18.19 -2.24 7.70
C VAL A 25 16.92 -2.71 7.01
N ILE A 26 15.76 -2.25 7.49
CA ILE A 26 14.44 -2.68 7.01
C ILE A 26 13.63 -1.46 6.58
N GLY A 27 13.00 -1.56 5.41
CA GLY A 27 11.87 -0.72 4.97
C GLY A 27 10.63 -1.59 4.79
N MET A 28 9.44 -1.00 4.97
CA MET A 28 8.16 -1.71 4.84
C MET A 28 7.25 -1.00 3.85
N GLU A 29 6.67 -1.79 2.96
CA GLU A 29 5.58 -1.39 2.07
C GLU A 29 4.28 -2.03 2.59
N VAL A 30 3.34 -1.19 3.01
CA VAL A 30 2.07 -1.63 3.59
C VAL A 30 0.94 -1.20 2.69
N HIS A 31 0.22 -2.17 2.13
CA HIS A 31 -1.03 -1.93 1.42
C HIS A 31 -2.19 -2.04 2.40
N ALA A 32 -2.86 -0.93 2.67
CA ALA A 32 -4.02 -0.85 3.55
C ALA A 32 -5.30 -0.60 2.73
N GLN A 33 -6.26 -1.52 2.78
CA GLN A 33 -7.54 -1.33 2.12
C GLN A 33 -8.31 -0.15 2.75
N VAL A 34 -8.79 0.77 1.91
CA VAL A 34 -9.60 1.90 2.33
C VAL A 34 -11.04 1.45 2.61
N LEU A 35 -11.59 1.82 3.76
CA LEU A 35 -12.94 1.45 4.15
C LEU A 35 -13.96 2.37 3.47
N SER A 36 -14.47 1.96 2.32
CA SER A 36 -15.44 2.73 1.53
C SER A 36 -16.62 1.85 1.14
N GLU A 37 -17.76 2.43 0.73
CA GLU A 37 -18.91 1.63 0.26
C GLU A 37 -18.76 1.21 -1.21
N SER A 38 -18.04 2.04 -1.99
CA SER A 38 -17.79 1.83 -3.42
C SER A 38 -16.29 1.86 -3.73
N LYS A 39 -15.91 1.24 -4.85
CA LYS A 39 -14.53 1.13 -5.31
C LYS A 39 -13.87 2.47 -5.63
N LEU A 40 -12.56 2.46 -5.90
CA LEU A 40 -11.78 3.69 -6.10
C LEU A 40 -12.22 4.49 -7.34
N PHE A 41 -12.61 3.78 -8.40
CA PHE A 41 -12.93 4.38 -9.71
C PHE A 41 -14.27 3.95 -10.29
N SER A 42 -15.09 3.22 -9.53
CA SER A 42 -16.39 2.72 -9.96
C SER A 42 -17.38 2.67 -8.78
N GLY A 43 -18.68 2.66 -9.09
CA GLY A 43 -19.74 2.59 -8.08
C GLY A 43 -20.03 1.19 -7.53
N SER A 44 -19.24 0.18 -7.88
CA SER A 44 -19.45 -1.20 -7.39
C SER A 44 -19.10 -1.34 -5.92
N SER A 45 -19.83 -2.21 -5.22
CA SER A 45 -19.63 -2.49 -3.80
C SER A 45 -18.23 -3.03 -3.50
N THR A 46 -17.69 -2.69 -2.32
CA THR A 46 -16.46 -3.29 -1.78
C THR A 46 -16.74 -4.38 -0.74
N GLU A 47 -17.99 -4.85 -0.64
CA GLU A 47 -18.39 -5.87 0.33
C GLU A 47 -17.61 -7.17 0.14
N PHE A 48 -17.11 -7.71 1.26
CA PHE A 48 -16.35 -8.95 1.27
C PHE A 48 -17.26 -10.17 1.35
N GLY A 49 -16.87 -11.25 0.66
CA GLY A 49 -17.55 -12.55 0.77
C GLY A 49 -18.75 -12.74 -0.16
N SER A 50 -19.03 -11.79 -1.05
CA SER A 50 -20.05 -11.95 -2.09
C SER A 50 -19.69 -13.06 -3.09
N PRO A 51 -20.67 -13.64 -3.81
CA PRO A 51 -20.39 -14.64 -4.85
C PRO A 51 -19.39 -14.13 -5.91
N PRO A 52 -18.59 -15.01 -6.53
CA PRO A 52 -17.58 -14.59 -7.52
C PRO A 52 -18.17 -13.70 -8.63
N ASN A 53 -17.46 -12.62 -8.95
CA ASN A 53 -17.83 -11.66 -10.00
C ASN A 53 -19.22 -11.00 -9.86
N SER A 54 -19.74 -10.86 -8.63
CA SER A 54 -21.04 -10.21 -8.36
C SER A 54 -20.95 -8.71 -8.08
N ASN A 55 -19.84 -8.26 -7.50
CA ASN A 55 -19.54 -6.85 -7.20
C ASN A 55 -18.61 -6.26 -8.28
N VAL A 56 -19.00 -6.36 -9.55
CA VAL A 56 -18.14 -6.00 -10.69
C VAL A 56 -18.92 -5.15 -11.69
N SER A 57 -18.41 -3.95 -11.96
CA SER A 57 -18.89 -3.09 -13.05
C SER A 57 -18.09 -3.31 -14.33
N PHE A 58 -18.54 -2.71 -15.43
CA PHE A 58 -17.79 -2.69 -16.68
C PHE A 58 -16.44 -1.96 -16.56
N VAL A 59 -16.32 -0.98 -15.66
CA VAL A 59 -15.04 -0.32 -15.35
C VAL A 59 -14.06 -1.30 -14.69
N ASP A 60 -14.55 -2.07 -13.71
CA ASP A 60 -13.73 -3.03 -12.96
C ASP A 60 -13.27 -4.20 -13.84
N ALA A 61 -14.12 -4.62 -14.78
CA ALA A 61 -13.84 -5.66 -15.77
C ALA A 61 -13.06 -5.14 -16.99
N ALA A 62 -12.67 -3.86 -17.01
CA ALA A 62 -11.93 -3.22 -18.10
C ALA A 62 -12.60 -3.35 -19.49
N MET A 63 -13.93 -3.26 -19.54
CA MET A 63 -14.64 -3.32 -20.82
C MET A 63 -14.26 -2.14 -21.72
N PRO A 64 -14.23 -2.33 -23.05
CA PRO A 64 -13.87 -1.26 -23.98
C PRO A 64 -14.76 -0.01 -23.81
N GLY A 65 -14.12 1.17 -23.76
CA GLY A 65 -14.80 2.47 -23.67
C GLY A 65 -15.13 2.95 -22.26
N MET A 66 -14.77 2.18 -21.22
CA MET A 66 -15.01 2.58 -19.83
C MET A 66 -13.98 3.59 -19.33
N LEU A 67 -14.43 4.55 -18.50
CA LEU A 67 -13.59 5.60 -17.93
C LEU A 67 -13.69 5.60 -16.39
N PRO A 68 -12.57 5.85 -15.69
CA PRO A 68 -12.54 5.85 -14.22
C PRO A 68 -13.15 7.15 -13.65
N VAL A 69 -13.90 7.04 -12.56
CA VAL A 69 -14.44 8.20 -11.81
C VAL A 69 -14.04 8.06 -10.35
N ILE A 70 -13.22 8.99 -9.86
CA ILE A 70 -12.60 8.89 -8.52
C ILE A 70 -13.62 8.96 -7.38
N ASN A 71 -13.39 8.14 -6.35
CA ASN A 71 -14.16 8.12 -5.12
C ASN A 71 -13.64 9.15 -4.10
N GLU A 72 -14.49 10.11 -3.73
CA GLU A 72 -14.17 11.17 -2.77
C GLU A 72 -13.87 10.64 -1.35
N GLU A 73 -14.56 9.58 -0.91
CA GLU A 73 -14.30 8.96 0.39
C GLU A 73 -12.88 8.42 0.47
N CYS A 74 -12.41 7.77 -0.60
CA CYS A 74 -11.06 7.21 -0.63
C CYS A 74 -9.99 8.31 -0.53
N VAL A 75 -10.20 9.43 -1.22
CA VAL A 75 -9.34 10.62 -1.13
C VAL A 75 -9.34 11.18 0.30
N ARG A 76 -10.52 11.31 0.91
CA ARG A 76 -10.67 11.84 2.27
C ARG A 76 -9.94 10.99 3.31
N GLN A 77 -10.03 9.67 3.19
CA GLN A 77 -9.33 8.75 4.09
C GLN A 77 -7.81 8.78 3.90
N ALA A 78 -7.31 8.86 2.66
CA ALA A 78 -5.88 9.02 2.41
C ALA A 78 -5.31 10.30 3.05
N VAL A 79 -6.01 11.43 2.90
CA VAL A 79 -5.62 12.69 3.56
C VAL A 79 -5.66 12.57 5.08
N ARG A 80 -6.72 11.97 5.63
CA ARG A 80 -6.85 11.76 7.08
C ARG A 80 -5.73 10.89 7.63
N THR A 81 -5.38 9.81 6.95
CA THR A 81 -4.24 8.94 7.30
C THR A 81 -2.93 9.73 7.23
N GLY A 82 -2.71 10.51 6.16
CA GLY A 82 -1.51 11.35 6.03
C GLY A 82 -1.34 12.33 7.20
N LEU A 83 -2.43 12.96 7.66
CA LEU A 83 -2.40 13.83 8.84
C LEU A 83 -2.04 13.05 10.12
N GLY A 84 -2.56 11.83 10.28
CA GLY A 84 -2.20 10.93 11.38
C GLY A 84 -0.72 10.53 11.38
N LEU A 85 -0.14 10.34 10.18
CA LEU A 85 1.27 10.08 9.95
C LEU A 85 2.15 11.34 10.04
N ARG A 86 1.58 12.50 10.43
CA ARG A 86 2.29 13.80 10.47
C ARG A 86 3.00 14.11 9.15
N ALA A 87 2.41 13.69 8.04
CA ALA A 87 2.99 13.78 6.72
C ALA A 87 2.57 15.06 5.99
N ALA A 88 3.36 15.47 5.00
CA ALA A 88 3.01 16.57 4.11
C ALA A 88 1.84 16.16 3.19
N ILE A 89 0.72 16.88 3.26
CA ILE A 89 -0.41 16.69 2.36
C ILE A 89 -0.20 17.50 1.08
N ASN A 90 -0.10 16.82 -0.06
CA ASN A 90 0.14 17.48 -1.33
C ASN A 90 -1.17 18.06 -1.87
N GLN A 91 -1.17 19.38 -2.14
CA GLN A 91 -2.33 20.09 -2.72
C GLN A 91 -2.59 19.73 -4.19
N ARG A 92 -1.64 19.06 -4.82
CA ARG A 92 -1.72 18.50 -6.16
C ARG A 92 -1.15 17.10 -6.14
N SER A 93 -1.90 16.14 -6.66
CA SER A 93 -1.43 14.78 -6.91
C SER A 93 -1.90 14.32 -8.29
N VAL A 94 -1.26 13.27 -8.82
CA VAL A 94 -1.53 12.74 -10.16
C VAL A 94 -1.70 11.23 -10.07
N PHE A 95 -2.73 10.70 -10.73
CA PHE A 95 -2.86 9.27 -10.95
C PHE A 95 -2.14 8.86 -12.24
N ASP A 96 -1.35 7.80 -12.13
CA ASP A 96 -0.51 7.22 -13.16
C ASP A 96 -0.95 5.78 -13.46
N ARG A 97 -0.55 5.26 -14.61
CA ARG A 97 -0.79 3.86 -15.00
C ARG A 97 0.49 3.04 -14.79
N LYS A 98 0.45 2.09 -13.86
CA LYS A 98 1.50 1.09 -13.63
C LYS A 98 1.18 -0.15 -14.48
N ASN A 99 1.82 -0.27 -15.65
CA ASN A 99 1.46 -1.26 -16.67
C ASN A 99 2.12 -2.61 -16.41
N TYR A 100 1.33 -3.68 -16.33
CA TYR A 100 1.79 -5.07 -16.27
C TYR A 100 0.63 -6.02 -16.59
N PHE A 101 0.93 -7.21 -17.10
CA PHE A 101 -0.09 -8.19 -17.49
C PHE A 101 -0.21 -9.27 -16.43
N TYR A 102 -1.41 -9.42 -15.87
CA TYR A 102 -1.76 -10.54 -15.00
C TYR A 102 -3.28 -10.79 -15.06
N PRO A 103 -3.77 -12.04 -14.97
CA PRO A 103 -5.20 -12.36 -15.21
C PRO A 103 -6.20 -11.66 -14.27
N ASP A 104 -5.81 -11.35 -13.03
CA ASP A 104 -6.67 -10.64 -12.08
C ASP A 104 -6.56 -9.10 -12.18
N LEU A 105 -5.78 -8.58 -13.12
CA LEU A 105 -5.68 -7.17 -13.47
C LEU A 105 -6.19 -6.94 -14.90
N PRO A 106 -7.51 -6.76 -15.08
CA PRO A 106 -8.14 -6.79 -16.41
C PRO A 106 -7.74 -5.62 -17.32
N GLN A 107 -7.35 -4.46 -16.77
CA GLN A 107 -6.95 -3.29 -17.55
C GLN A 107 -5.57 -3.44 -18.20
N GLY A 108 -4.74 -4.39 -17.76
CA GLY A 108 -3.31 -4.46 -18.13
C GLY A 108 -2.46 -3.33 -17.53
N TYR A 109 -3.05 -2.52 -16.65
CA TYR A 109 -2.38 -1.53 -15.83
C TYR A 109 -3.19 -1.28 -14.54
N GLN A 110 -2.49 -1.00 -13.47
CA GLN A 110 -3.07 -0.54 -12.21
C GLN A 110 -3.06 0.99 -12.22
N ILE A 111 -4.19 1.63 -11.92
CA ILE A 111 -4.20 3.07 -11.65
C ILE A 111 -3.67 3.27 -10.22
N SER A 112 -2.53 3.94 -10.11
CA SER A 112 -1.81 4.23 -8.86
C SER A 112 -1.31 5.69 -8.91
N GLN A 113 -0.37 6.10 -8.07
CA GLN A 113 0.30 7.41 -8.17
C GLN A 113 1.80 7.20 -8.14
N PHE A 114 2.57 7.82 -9.03
CA PHE A 114 4.02 7.62 -9.09
C PHE A 114 4.78 8.83 -8.57
N LYS A 115 4.91 9.90 -9.35
CA LYS A 115 5.77 11.05 -8.99
C LYS A 115 5.12 12.01 -8.02
N ASP A 116 3.80 12.15 -8.10
CA ASP A 116 3.03 13.15 -7.36
C ASP A 116 2.00 12.43 -6.45
N PRO A 117 2.43 11.78 -5.36
CA PRO A 117 1.52 11.08 -4.44
C PRO A 117 0.62 12.08 -3.69
N ILE A 118 -0.53 11.62 -3.20
CA ILE A 118 -1.42 12.45 -2.37
C ILE A 118 -0.81 12.86 -1.03
N VAL A 119 0.04 12.01 -0.46
CA VAL A 119 0.75 12.27 0.81
C VAL A 119 2.24 12.03 0.61
N GLY A 120 3.05 13.04 0.93
CA GLY A 120 4.51 13.02 0.88
C GLY A 120 5.14 12.51 2.18
N GLU A 121 6.34 13.00 2.48
CA GLU A 121 7.11 12.55 3.64
C GLU A 121 6.41 12.85 4.98
N GLY A 122 6.55 11.92 5.91
CA GLY A 122 5.98 11.99 7.26
C GLY A 122 6.74 11.11 8.25
N LYS A 123 6.10 10.76 9.36
CA LYS A 123 6.74 9.98 10.42
C LYS A 123 5.78 9.33 11.41
N VAL A 124 6.21 8.21 11.96
CA VAL A 124 5.52 7.46 13.01
C VAL A 124 6.43 7.32 14.23
N MET A 125 5.88 7.58 15.42
CA MET A 125 6.55 7.30 16.69
C MET A 125 6.17 5.92 17.18
N LEU A 126 7.17 5.09 17.49
CA LEU A 126 6.99 3.77 18.09
C LEU A 126 7.56 3.77 19.50
N ASP A 127 6.93 3.00 20.39
CA ASP A 127 7.46 2.66 21.71
C ASP A 127 7.92 1.19 21.66
N VAL A 128 9.23 0.93 21.69
CA VAL A 128 9.83 -0.42 21.62
C VAL A 128 10.72 -0.60 22.84
N ASP A 129 10.43 -1.60 23.67
CA ASP A 129 11.17 -1.89 24.91
C ASP A 129 11.36 -0.68 25.85
N GLY A 130 10.40 0.24 25.86
CA GLY A 130 10.44 1.47 26.66
C GLY A 130 11.23 2.62 26.02
N GLU A 131 11.82 2.42 24.86
CA GLU A 131 12.46 3.46 24.05
C GLU A 131 11.51 4.00 22.98
N ARG A 132 11.54 5.31 22.78
CA ARG A 132 10.82 5.97 21.69
C ARG A 132 11.71 6.08 20.46
N ILE A 133 11.25 5.50 19.37
CA ILE A 133 11.92 5.56 18.07
C ILE A 133 11.02 6.26 17.05
N GLU A 134 11.62 7.07 16.19
CA GLU A 134 10.94 7.74 15.08
C GLU A 134 11.26 6.99 13.79
N ILE A 135 10.24 6.61 13.04
CA ILE A 135 10.34 5.94 11.74
C ILE A 135 9.79 6.89 10.67
N GLY A 136 10.60 7.20 9.66
CA GLY A 136 10.18 8.02 8.54
C GLY A 136 9.14 7.32 7.66
N ILE A 137 8.19 8.09 7.15
CA ILE A 137 7.32 7.71 6.05
C ILE A 137 7.84 8.41 4.80
N GLU A 138 8.10 7.65 3.75
CA GLU A 138 8.51 8.18 2.45
C GLU A 138 7.31 8.80 1.73
N ARG A 139 6.19 8.07 1.72
CA ARG A 139 4.97 8.44 0.99
C ARG A 139 3.77 7.61 1.42
N LEU A 140 2.60 8.14 1.15
CA LEU A 140 1.36 7.38 1.05
C LEU A 140 0.64 7.76 -0.24
N HIS A 141 0.23 6.76 -1.02
CA HIS A 141 -0.52 6.99 -2.24
C HIS A 141 -1.72 6.07 -2.41
N LEU A 142 -2.67 6.51 -3.23
CA LEU A 142 -3.88 5.75 -3.56
C LEU A 142 -3.65 4.89 -4.80
N GLU A 143 -4.17 3.67 -4.78
CA GLU A 143 -4.18 2.78 -5.94
C GLU A 143 -5.34 1.78 -5.93
N GLN A 144 -5.56 1.13 -7.07
CA GLN A 144 -6.53 0.04 -7.21
C GLN A 144 -5.94 -1.29 -6.76
N ASP A 145 -6.67 -2.09 -5.98
CA ASP A 145 -6.35 -3.50 -5.79
C ASP A 145 -6.66 -4.31 -7.06
N ALA A 146 -5.95 -5.43 -7.22
CA ALA A 146 -6.25 -6.43 -8.23
C ALA A 146 -7.36 -7.38 -7.75
N GLY A 147 -7.85 -8.21 -8.68
CA GLY A 147 -8.78 -9.29 -8.35
C GLY A 147 -8.13 -10.41 -7.54
N LYS A 148 -8.74 -11.59 -7.60
CA LYS A 148 -8.26 -12.80 -6.94
C LYS A 148 -8.15 -13.93 -7.95
N SER A 149 -6.96 -14.53 -8.01
CA SER A 149 -6.71 -15.77 -8.74
C SER A 149 -6.85 -16.97 -7.81
N ILE A 150 -7.59 -18.00 -8.24
CA ILE A 150 -7.86 -19.22 -7.48
C ILE A 150 -7.40 -20.43 -8.30
N HIS A 151 -6.48 -21.22 -7.74
CA HIS A 151 -5.80 -22.30 -8.45
C HIS A 151 -6.22 -23.71 -7.98
N ASP A 152 -7.03 -23.82 -6.93
CA ASP A 152 -7.38 -25.09 -6.27
C ASP A 152 -8.70 -25.71 -6.75
N GLN A 153 -9.45 -25.01 -7.62
CA GLN A 153 -10.75 -25.46 -8.12
C GLN A 153 -10.67 -26.34 -9.38
N HIS A 154 -9.52 -26.34 -10.07
CA HIS A 154 -9.30 -27.15 -11.26
C HIS A 154 -7.81 -27.49 -11.43
N PRO A 155 -7.44 -28.71 -11.85
CA PRO A 155 -6.05 -29.15 -11.91
C PRO A 155 -5.17 -28.34 -12.87
N ASN A 156 -5.73 -27.81 -13.95
CA ASN A 156 -4.99 -27.16 -15.04
C ASN A 156 -5.46 -25.73 -15.37
N MET A 157 -6.34 -25.14 -14.55
CA MET A 157 -6.92 -23.81 -14.83
C MET A 157 -6.94 -22.96 -13.58
N SER A 158 -6.87 -21.64 -13.79
CA SER A 158 -7.04 -20.66 -12.73
C SER A 158 -8.38 -19.96 -12.91
N PHE A 159 -9.14 -19.82 -11.84
CA PHE A 159 -10.37 -19.03 -11.82
C PHE A 159 -10.05 -17.61 -11.37
N VAL A 160 -10.68 -16.63 -12.02
CA VAL A 160 -10.51 -15.22 -11.69
C VAL A 160 -11.81 -14.68 -11.11
N ASP A 161 -11.71 -14.11 -9.92
CA ASP A 161 -12.76 -13.33 -9.28
C ASP A 161 -12.36 -11.85 -9.22
N LEU A 162 -13.11 -11.01 -9.93
CA LEU A 162 -12.87 -9.57 -10.05
C LEU A 162 -13.63 -8.74 -9.01
N ASN A 163 -14.31 -9.35 -8.05
CA ASN A 163 -14.99 -8.63 -6.96
C ASN A 163 -14.09 -7.58 -6.29
N ARG A 164 -12.81 -7.94 -6.07
CA ARG A 164 -11.82 -7.05 -5.44
C ARG A 164 -11.13 -6.09 -6.40
N SER A 165 -11.15 -6.36 -7.71
CA SER A 165 -10.54 -5.48 -8.72
C SER A 165 -11.13 -4.08 -8.61
N GLY A 166 -10.27 -3.07 -8.43
CA GLY A 166 -10.66 -1.67 -8.31
C GLY A 166 -10.95 -1.17 -6.90
N VAL A 167 -10.93 -2.04 -5.87
CA VAL A 167 -10.99 -1.61 -4.46
C VAL A 167 -9.85 -0.65 -4.15
N ALA A 168 -10.10 0.39 -3.36
CA ALA A 168 -9.08 1.37 -3.02
C ALA A 168 -8.08 0.83 -2.00
N LEU A 169 -6.79 1.00 -2.29
CA LEU A 169 -5.68 0.78 -1.37
C LEU A 169 -4.96 2.11 -1.08
N MET A 170 -4.45 2.23 0.14
CA MET A 170 -3.36 3.14 0.49
C MET A 170 -2.06 2.32 0.53
N GLU A 171 -1.13 2.59 -0.38
CA GLU A 171 0.23 2.07 -0.27
C GLU A 171 1.06 3.05 0.58
N ILE A 172 1.46 2.61 1.77
CA ILE A 172 2.24 3.37 2.76
C ILE A 172 3.66 2.80 2.76
N VAL A 173 4.64 3.63 2.40
CA VAL A 173 6.05 3.21 2.29
C VAL A 173 6.85 3.87 3.40
N SER A 174 7.51 3.08 4.23
CA SER A 174 8.44 3.59 5.24
C SER A 174 9.79 3.95 4.63
N LYS A 175 10.51 4.89 5.25
CA LYS A 175 11.96 4.98 5.08
C LYS A 175 12.63 3.72 5.66
N PRO A 176 13.87 3.39 5.24
CA PRO A 176 14.60 2.23 5.74
C PRO A 176 15.19 2.47 7.15
N ASP A 177 14.33 2.83 8.12
CA ASP A 177 14.72 3.23 9.49
C ASP A 177 14.60 2.12 10.53
N LEU A 178 13.91 1.02 10.20
CA LEU A 178 13.71 -0.11 11.10
C LEU A 178 15.01 -0.94 11.19
N ARG A 179 15.33 -1.42 12.40
CA ARG A 179 16.59 -2.12 12.75
C ARG A 179 16.40 -3.50 13.36
N SER A 180 15.16 -3.94 13.60
CA SER A 180 14.89 -5.27 14.13
C SER A 180 13.50 -5.78 13.74
N ALA A 181 13.28 -7.08 13.91
CA ALA A 181 11.96 -7.69 13.71
C ALA A 181 10.91 -7.16 14.71
N GLU A 182 11.30 -6.83 15.95
CA GLU A 182 10.36 -6.27 16.93
C GLU A 182 9.98 -4.82 16.58
N GLU A 183 10.92 -4.01 16.08
CA GLU A 183 10.60 -2.68 15.55
C GLU A 183 9.61 -2.79 14.37
N ALA A 184 9.84 -3.72 13.42
CA ALA A 184 8.96 -3.92 12.26
C ALA A 184 7.54 -4.37 12.65
N LYS A 185 7.43 -5.30 13.60
CA LYS A 185 6.15 -5.74 14.17
C LYS A 185 5.43 -4.59 14.88
N THR A 186 6.17 -3.80 15.66
CA THR A 186 5.62 -2.65 16.39
C THR A 186 5.13 -1.57 15.42
N TYR A 187 5.89 -1.30 14.35
CA TYR A 187 5.50 -0.40 13.27
C TYR A 187 4.17 -0.80 12.64
N LEU A 188 4.04 -2.06 12.19
CA LEU A 188 2.81 -2.55 11.57
C LEU A 188 1.63 -2.53 12.55
N SER A 189 1.88 -2.89 13.81
CA SER A 189 0.86 -2.84 14.87
C SER A 189 0.37 -1.41 15.12
N LYS A 190 1.30 -0.44 15.12
CA LYS A 190 1.00 0.97 15.32
C LYS A 190 0.24 1.57 14.14
N LEU A 191 0.58 1.20 12.90
CA LEU A 191 -0.15 1.66 11.71
C LEU A 191 -1.61 1.19 11.69
N ARG A 192 -1.89 0.02 12.28
CA ARG A 192 -3.23 -0.56 12.32
C ARG A 192 -4.18 0.15 13.30
N THR A 193 -3.67 0.86 14.31
CA THR A 193 -4.45 1.43 15.43
C THR A 193 -4.52 2.95 15.40
#